data_AF-A0A0C3MDC9-F1
#
_entry.id   AF-A0A0C3MDC9-F1
#
_cell.length_a   1.000
_cell.length_b   1.000
_cell.length_c   1.000
_cell.angle_alpha   90.00
_cell.angle_beta   90.00
_cell.angle_gamma   90.00
#
_symmetry.space_group_name_H-M   'P 1'
#
loop_
_entity.id
_entity.type
_entity.pdbx_description
1 polymer ?
#
loop_
_entity_poly.entity_id
_entity_poly.type
_entity_poly.pdbx_seq_one_letter_code
_entity_poly.pdbx_strand_id
1 'polypeptide(L)'
;MQVPRHLGKLELAAAALVSRTWTDVALDMLWEELESVHPLMALLRPVRRRVHGWDWDNGFPSGDWTRFVSYAKRVRSLSYSATTSEREGEIPN
;
A
#
# COMPACT_ATOMS: atom_id res chain seq x y z
N MET A 1 19.29 8.54 -16.96
CA MET A 1 19.45 7.29 -16.18
C MET A 1 18.38 6.31 -16.65
N GLN A 2 18.76 5.11 -17.07
CA GLN A 2 17.78 4.05 -17.39
C GLN A 2 17.21 3.52 -16.07
N VAL A 3 15.90 3.64 -15.91
CA VAL A 3 15.13 3.13 -14.78
C VAL A 3 14.96 1.61 -14.99
N PRO A 4 15.46 0.73 -14.11
CA PRO A 4 15.34 -0.72 -14.27
C PRO A 4 13.90 -1.20 -14.05
N ARG A 5 13.07 -1.07 -15.08
CA ARG A 5 11.65 -1.46 -15.13
C ARG A 5 11.40 -2.98 -15.12
N HIS A 6 12.45 -3.79 -15.10
CA HIS A 6 12.37 -5.25 -15.12
C HIS A 6 12.60 -5.89 -13.75
N LEU A 7 12.88 -5.09 -12.71
CA LEU A 7 13.08 -5.59 -11.35
C LEU A 7 11.72 -5.85 -10.68
N GLY A 8 11.60 -6.97 -9.99
CA GLY A 8 10.44 -7.27 -9.16
C GLY A 8 10.40 -6.40 -7.90
N LYS A 9 9.24 -6.42 -7.21
CA LYS A 9 9.02 -5.64 -5.97
C LYS A 9 10.04 -5.97 -4.88
N LEU A 10 10.53 -7.22 -4.82
CA LEU A 10 11.52 -7.66 -3.83
C LEU A 10 12.90 -7.04 -4.10
N GLU A 11 13.33 -7.04 -5.36
CA GLU A 11 14.61 -6.46 -5.76
C GLU A 11 14.60 -4.94 -5.60
N LEU A 12 13.47 -4.28 -5.89
CA LEU A 12 13.28 -2.86 -5.62
C LEU A 12 13.36 -2.55 -4.10
N ALA A 13 12.73 -3.37 -3.26
CA ALA A 13 12.82 -3.22 -1.81
C ALA A 13 14.28 -3.38 -1.31
N ALA A 14 15.02 -4.35 -1.86
CA ALA A 14 16.42 -4.53 -1.54
C ALA A 14 17.26 -3.33 -2.00
N ALA A 15 17.06 -2.85 -3.24
CA ALA A 15 17.74 -1.68 -3.79
C ALA A 15 17.51 -0.41 -2.94
N ALA A 16 16.31 -0.27 -2.36
CA ALA A 16 15.98 0.86 -1.51
C ALA A 16 16.82 0.91 -0.22
N LEU A 17 17.38 -0.21 0.22
CA LEU A 17 18.16 -0.34 1.46
C LEU A 17 19.68 -0.13 1.26
N VAL A 18 20.19 -0.20 0.02
CA VAL A 18 21.65 -0.27 -0.22
C VAL A 18 22.31 1.12 -0.26
N SER A 19 21.62 2.15 -0.78
CA SER A 19 22.16 3.51 -0.82
C SER A 19 21.10 4.58 -1.00
N ARG A 20 21.33 5.78 -0.44
CA ARG A 20 20.39 6.91 -0.48
C ARG A 20 19.94 7.30 -1.89
N THR A 21 20.85 7.26 -2.87
CA THR A 21 20.53 7.59 -4.27
C THR A 21 19.54 6.60 -4.89
N TRP A 22 19.68 5.32 -4.55
CA TRP A 22 18.80 4.27 -5.05
C TRP A 22 17.53 4.13 -4.20
N THR A 23 17.54 4.59 -2.95
CA THR A 23 16.34 4.65 -2.10
C THR A 23 15.20 5.39 -2.76
N ASP A 24 15.42 6.61 -3.25
CA ASP A 24 14.32 7.39 -3.82
C ASP A 24 13.79 6.78 -5.12
N VAL A 25 14.68 6.36 -6.02
CA VAL A 25 14.29 5.75 -7.30
C VAL A 25 13.56 4.42 -7.08
N ALA A 26 14.03 3.60 -6.15
CA ALA A 26 13.42 2.31 -5.85
C ALA A 26 12.07 2.46 -5.13
N LEU A 27 11.95 3.42 -4.22
CA LEU A 27 10.68 3.75 -3.58
C LEU A 27 9.67 4.33 -4.59
N ASP A 28 10.11 5.14 -5.55
CA ASP A 28 9.23 5.63 -6.62
C ASP A 28 8.65 4.46 -7.41
N MET A 29 9.48 3.50 -7.83
CA MET A 29 8.99 2.32 -8.56
C MET A 29 8.15 1.38 -7.70
N LEU A 30 8.53 1.16 -6.44
CA LEU A 30 7.81 0.25 -5.54
C LEU A 30 6.40 0.74 -5.22
N TRP A 31 6.23 2.06 -5.13
CA TRP A 31 4.95 2.69 -4.80
C TRP A 31 4.21 3.21 -6.04
N GLU A 32 4.81 3.18 -7.23
CA GLU A 32 4.20 3.68 -8.48
C GLU A 32 2.83 3.03 -8.74
N GLU A 33 2.75 1.71 -8.61
CA GLU A 33 1.53 0.93 -8.87
C GLU A 33 1.18 0.07 -7.65
N LEU A 34 0.04 0.38 -7.03
CA LEU A 34 -0.50 -0.37 -5.90
C LEU A 34 -1.75 -1.14 -6.31
N GLU A 35 -1.82 -2.41 -5.91
CA GLU A 35 -3.00 -3.27 -6.07
C GLU A 35 -3.94 -3.19 -4.86
N SER A 36 -3.56 -2.42 -3.83
CA SER A 36 -4.34 -2.22 -2.63
C SER A 36 -3.90 -0.94 -1.94
N VAL A 37 -4.84 -0.22 -1.33
CA VAL A 37 -4.54 0.95 -0.50
C VAL A 37 -3.99 0.57 0.88
N HIS A 38 -4.05 -0.72 1.24
CA HIS A 38 -3.64 -1.23 2.56
C HIS A 38 -2.20 -0.84 2.95
N PRO A 39 -1.17 -0.96 2.07
CA PRO A 39 0.19 -0.58 2.43
C PRO A 39 0.34 0.91 2.79
N LEU A 40 -0.40 1.80 2.13
CA LEU A 40 -0.40 3.23 2.45
C LEU A 40 -1.02 3.47 3.83
N MET A 41 -2.18 2.88 4.10
CA MET A 41 -2.88 3.06 5.38
C MET A 41 -2.08 2.46 6.54
N ALA A 42 -1.34 1.37 6.27
CA ALA A 42 -0.44 0.73 7.23
C ALA A 42 0.73 1.64 7.67
N LEU A 43 1.11 2.66 6.88
CA LEU A 43 2.13 3.65 7.27
C LEU A 43 1.70 4.48 8.48
N LEU A 44 0.40 4.74 8.62
CA LEU A 44 -0.14 5.52 9.72
C LEU A 44 -0.23 4.68 10.99
N ARG A 45 -0.86 3.51 10.88
CA ARG A 45 -0.89 2.44 11.89
C ARG A 45 -1.29 1.12 11.22
N PRO A 46 -0.98 -0.04 11.82
CA PRO A 46 -1.45 -1.32 11.31
C PRO A 46 -2.98 -1.35 11.14
N VAL A 47 -3.44 -1.63 9.91
CA VAL A 47 -4.86 -1.78 9.56
C VAL A 47 -5.18 -3.27 9.51
N ARG A 48 -6.34 -3.65 10.05
CA ARG A 48 -6.80 -5.03 10.06
C ARG A 48 -8.12 -5.17 9.30
N ARG A 49 -8.31 -6.34 8.69
CA ARG A 49 -9.60 -6.72 8.11
C ARG A 49 -10.59 -7.00 9.25
N ARG A 50 -11.80 -6.50 9.06
CA ARG A 50 -12.98 -6.62 9.93
C ARG A 50 -14.15 -7.13 9.09
N VAL A 51 -15.28 -7.39 9.74
CA VAL A 51 -16.50 -7.89 9.09
C VAL A 51 -16.98 -6.95 7.97
N HIS A 52 -16.89 -5.63 8.19
CA HIS A 52 -17.41 -4.62 7.26
C HIS A 52 -16.33 -3.87 6.46
N GLY A 53 -15.09 -4.34 6.48
CA GLY A 53 -14.00 -3.69 5.74
C GLY A 53 -12.68 -3.68 6.47
N TRP A 54 -11.91 -2.61 6.31
CA TRP A 54 -10.59 -2.43 6.90
C TRP A 54 -10.63 -1.29 7.91
N ASP A 55 -10.09 -1.51 9.10
CA ASP A 55 -10.09 -0.51 10.17
C ASP A 55 -8.83 -0.58 11.05
N TRP A 56 -8.56 0.49 11.79
CA TRP A 56 -7.54 0.57 12.82
C TRP A 56 -8.09 0.11 14.17
N ASP A 57 -7.29 -0.66 14.92
CA ASP A 57 -7.71 -1.28 16.19
C ASP A 57 -8.21 -0.27 17.24
N ASN A 58 -7.74 0.98 17.22
CA ASN A 58 -8.05 2.01 18.21
C ASN A 58 -8.50 3.32 17.56
N GLY A 59 -9.27 3.24 16.47
CA GLY A 59 -9.76 4.41 15.74
C GLY A 59 -8.70 5.17 14.94
N PHE A 60 -9.07 6.39 14.52
CA PHE A 60 -8.30 7.20 13.57
C PHE A 60 -6.83 7.37 13.99
N PRO A 61 -5.86 7.17 13.09
CA PRO A 61 -4.46 7.09 13.48
C PRO A 61 -3.88 8.49 13.74
N SER A 62 -3.18 8.64 14.86
CA SER A 62 -2.27 9.76 15.13
C SER A 62 -0.88 9.54 14.53
N GLY A 63 -0.78 8.70 13.50
CA GLY A 63 0.47 8.28 12.87
C GLY A 63 1.20 9.42 12.14
N ASP A 64 2.34 9.08 11.56
CA ASP A 64 3.14 10.04 10.81
C ASP A 64 2.51 10.35 9.45
N TRP A 65 1.70 11.40 9.44
CA TRP A 65 1.05 11.92 8.24
C TRP A 65 2.03 12.52 7.24
N THR A 66 3.18 13.03 7.69
CA THR A 66 4.23 13.53 6.80
C THR A 66 4.84 12.38 5.99
N ARG A 67 5.13 11.25 6.65
CA ARG A 67 5.56 10.02 5.99
C ARG A 67 4.48 9.49 5.05
N PHE A 68 3.23 9.43 5.49
CA PHE A 68 2.13 9.02 4.61
C PHE A 68 2.10 9.84 3.32
N VAL A 69 2.12 11.18 3.42
CA VAL A 69 2.10 12.08 2.26
C VAL A 69 3.33 11.88 1.36
N SER A 70 4.52 11.67 1.95
CA SER A 70 5.75 11.41 1.20
C SER A 70 5.68 10.16 0.32
N TYR A 71 4.98 9.11 0.77
CA TYR A 71 4.82 7.87 0.01
C TYR A 71 3.61 7.94 -0.92
N ALA A 72 2.50 8.53 -0.49
CA ALA A 72 1.29 8.70 -1.29
C ALA A 72 1.55 9.46 -2.59
N LYS A 73 2.43 10.48 -2.57
CA LYS A 73 2.84 11.24 -3.76
C LYS A 73 3.52 10.41 -4.85
N ARG A 74 4.06 9.23 -4.50
CA ARG A 74 4.75 8.35 -5.43
C ARG A 74 3.79 7.42 -6.17
N VAL A 75 2.57 7.25 -5.65
CA VAL A 75 1.53 6.41 -6.25
C VAL A 75 0.96 7.07 -7.49
N ARG A 76 1.07 6.39 -8.63
CA ARG A 76 0.53 6.82 -9.92
C ARG A 76 -0.72 6.04 -10.32
N SER A 77 -0.80 4.79 -9.90
CA SER A 77 -1.94 3.91 -10.17
C SER A 77 -2.35 3.15 -8.90
N LEU A 78 -3.65 3.11 -8.63
CA LEU A 78 -4.24 2.30 -7.59
C LEU A 78 -5.32 1.41 -8.23
N SER A 79 -5.05 0.12 -8.31
CA SER A 79 -5.98 -0.89 -8.80
C SER A 79 -6.68 -1.55 -7.62
N TYR A 80 -8.00 -1.71 -7.70
CA TYR A 80 -8.77 -2.46 -6.72
C TYR A 80 -9.61 -3.50 -7.46
N SER A 81 -9.22 -4.77 -7.33
CA SER A 81 -10.05 -5.88 -7.78
C SER A 81 -11.07 -6.19 -6.69
N ALA A 82 -12.26 -5.59 -6.82
CA ALA A 82 -13.41 -6.04 -6.06
C ALA A 82 -13.69 -7.49 -6.45
N THR A 83 -13.19 -8.43 -5.67
CA THR A 83 -13.74 -9.78 -5.69
C THR A 83 -15.10 -9.64 -5.04
N THR A 84 -16.12 -9.50 -5.89
CA THR A 84 -17.53 -9.56 -5.53
C THR A 84 -17.80 -10.91 -4.86
N SER A 85 -17.49 -11.02 -3.58
CA SER A 85 -18.04 -12.05 -2.72
C SER A 85 -19.44 -11.57 -2.34
N GLU A 86 -20.33 -11.56 -3.33
CA GLU A 86 -21.77 -11.74 -3.11
C GLU A 86 -21.92 -13.11 -2.44
N ARG A 87 -21.83 -13.11 -1.11
CA ARG A 87 -22.57 -14.08 -0.31
C ARG A 87 -23.65 -13.27 0.36
N GLU A 88 -24.73 -13.10 -0.39
CA GLU A 88 -26.07 -12.90 0.18
C GLU A 88 -26.18 -13.80 1.41
N GLY A 89 -26.26 -13.15 2.57
CA GLY A 89 -26.66 -13.82 3.79
C GLY A 89 -28.10 -14.25 3.61
N GLU A 90 -28.27 -15.52 3.25
CA GLU A 90 -29.50 -16.28 3.41
C GLU A 90 -29.98 -16.10 4.86
N ILE A 91 -31.06 -15.36 5.08
CA ILE A 91 -31.77 -15.31 6.36
C ILE A 91 -32.87 -16.37 6.27
N PRO A 92 -32.79 -17.49 7.02
CA PRO A 92 -33.92 -18.39 7.11
C PRO A 92 -34.97 -17.82 8.09
N ASN A 93 -36.23 -18.05 7.74
CA ASN A 93 -37.45 -17.80 8.52
C ASN A 93 -37.50 -18.66 9.79
#